data_AF-A0A1S3WFZ1-F1
#
_entry.id   AF-A0A1S3WFZ1-F1
#
_cell.length_a   1.000
_cell.length_b   1.000
_cell.length_c   1.000
_cell.angle_alpha   90.00
_cell.angle_beta   90.00
_cell.angle_gamma   90.00
#
_symmetry.space_group_name_H-M   'P 1'
#
loop_
_entity.id
_entity.type
_entity.pdbx_description
1 polymer ?
#
loop_
_entity_poly.entity_id
_entity_poly.type
_entity_poly.pdbx_seq_one_letter_code
_entity_poly.pdbx_strand_id
1 'polypeptide(L)'
;MSAENAGPGPGQGSEPGPLCLEHGQALSWFCCSERLPVCAACVGLGGRCRGHRIRRAEERAEELRNKIVDQCEKLQLQSAGINKYVAEVLPGKNQKAVSTASAAREQVIQRLGLVRSLCESEEQRLLEVVHGEEERAHQSILTQRVHWAEALQKLDTIRTSLVGMLTHLDDLQLIQKEQEIFERSEEAEGILDPQESEKLNFNEKCTRSSLLTQLWATAVLGSLSGTEDVRIDERTVSPFLQLSDDQRTLTFNAKKSKALFPVFAVADQTISIVSC
;
A
#
# COMPACT_ATOMS: atom_id res chain seq x y z
N MET A 1 -46.34 -3.25 -29.63
CA MET A 1 -47.34 -4.27 -29.24
C MET A 1 -48.52 -3.52 -28.65
N SER A 2 -49.65 -3.68 -29.32
CA SER A 2 -51.04 -3.50 -28.86
C SER A 2 -51.41 -2.25 -28.05
N ALA A 3 -51.97 -1.28 -28.76
CA ALA A 3 -52.98 -0.39 -28.19
C ALA A 3 -54.29 -1.20 -28.07
N GLU A 4 -54.75 -1.43 -26.84
CA GLU A 4 -56.05 -2.05 -26.58
C GLU A 4 -57.09 -0.98 -26.20
N ASN A 5 -58.17 -1.00 -26.98
CA ASN A 5 -59.44 -0.33 -26.74
C ASN A 5 -59.99 -0.65 -25.35
N ALA A 6 -60.49 0.37 -24.65
CA ALA A 6 -61.49 0.19 -23.58
C ALA A 6 -62.75 0.97 -23.98
N GLY A 7 -63.80 0.23 -24.35
CA GLY A 7 -65.11 0.76 -24.67
C GLY A 7 -65.86 1.29 -23.43
N PRO A 8 -66.99 1.98 -23.63
CA PRO A 8 -67.76 2.61 -22.56
C PRO A 8 -68.54 1.56 -21.76
N GLY A 9 -68.26 1.47 -20.47
CA GLY A 9 -68.96 0.59 -19.53
C GLY A 9 -70.39 1.07 -19.22
N PRO A 10 -71.32 0.15 -18.88
CA PRO A 10 -72.76 0.36 -18.91
C PRO A 10 -73.33 0.88 -17.57
N GLY A 11 -74.43 1.63 -17.69
CA GLY A 11 -75.60 1.57 -16.80
C GLY A 11 -75.40 1.81 -15.29
N GLN A 12 -75.80 3.00 -14.83
CA GLN A 12 -76.12 3.26 -13.43
C GLN A 12 -77.28 2.35 -12.95
N GLY A 13 -76.94 1.26 -12.25
CA GLY A 13 -77.87 0.55 -11.37
C GLY A 13 -77.81 1.18 -9.98
N SER A 14 -78.91 1.73 -9.49
CA SER A 14 -79.03 2.20 -8.10
C SER A 14 -79.15 1.00 -7.16
N GLU A 15 -78.06 0.60 -6.52
CA GLU A 15 -78.12 -0.31 -5.36
C GLU A 15 -78.76 0.41 -4.15
N PRO A 16 -79.52 -0.29 -3.29
CA PRO A 16 -80.02 0.29 -2.05
C PRO A 16 -78.83 0.64 -1.13
N GLY A 17 -78.68 1.93 -0.82
CA GLY A 17 -77.59 2.44 0.02
C GLY A 17 -77.54 1.81 1.42
N PRO A 18 -76.40 1.89 2.11
CA PRO A 18 -76.18 1.19 3.37
C PRO A 18 -77.20 1.61 4.45
N LEU A 19 -77.75 0.61 5.14
CA LEU A 19 -78.77 0.78 6.19
C LEU A 19 -78.15 0.69 7.59
N CYS A 20 -78.74 1.41 8.55
CA CYS A 20 -78.37 1.34 9.95
C CYS A 20 -78.74 -0.02 10.54
N LEU A 21 -77.78 -0.69 11.18
CA LEU A 21 -78.00 -1.99 11.81
C LEU A 21 -79.01 -1.95 12.97
N GLU A 22 -79.13 -0.82 13.67
CA GLU A 22 -80.04 -0.67 14.81
C GLU A 22 -81.48 -0.31 14.40
N HIS A 23 -81.66 0.40 13.27
CA HIS A 23 -82.96 1.01 12.90
C HIS A 23 -83.46 0.64 11.50
N GLY A 24 -82.66 -0.07 10.69
CA GLY A 24 -83.00 -0.46 9.32
C GLY A 24 -83.18 0.72 8.34
N GLN A 25 -82.81 1.94 8.73
CA GLN A 25 -82.98 3.16 7.94
C GLN A 25 -81.69 3.57 7.22
N ALA A 26 -81.81 4.29 6.09
CA ALA A 26 -80.67 4.77 5.31
C ALA A 26 -79.71 5.66 6.12
N LEU A 27 -78.41 5.45 5.93
CA LEU A 27 -77.32 6.19 6.58
C LEU A 27 -77.01 7.50 5.82
N SER A 28 -77.89 8.50 5.93
CA SER A 28 -77.74 9.79 5.24
C SER A 28 -77.04 10.88 6.06
N TRP A 29 -76.69 10.62 7.32
CA TRP A 29 -76.08 11.60 8.22
C TRP A 29 -74.70 11.13 8.71
N PHE A 30 -73.83 12.06 9.09
CA PHE A 30 -72.53 11.77 9.69
C PHE A 30 -72.41 12.46 11.05
N CYS A 31 -72.14 11.68 12.09
CA CYS A 31 -71.89 12.19 13.43
C CYS A 31 -70.42 12.57 13.57
N CYS A 32 -70.11 13.86 13.74
CA CYS A 32 -68.72 14.33 13.87
C CYS A 32 -68.06 13.87 15.17
N SER A 33 -68.82 13.66 16.25
CA SER A 33 -68.31 13.22 17.55
C SER A 33 -67.89 11.75 17.51
N GLU A 34 -68.73 10.88 16.93
CA GLU A 34 -68.48 9.43 16.84
C GLU A 34 -67.71 9.04 15.57
N ARG A 35 -67.55 9.98 14.62
CA ARG A 35 -66.92 9.79 13.30
C ARG A 35 -67.52 8.64 12.47
N LEU A 36 -68.82 8.41 12.60
CA LEU A 36 -69.54 7.34 11.93
C LEU A 36 -70.77 7.85 11.17
N PRO A 37 -71.17 7.19 10.07
CA PRO A 37 -72.44 7.45 9.41
C PRO A 37 -73.61 6.92 10.25
N VAL A 38 -74.70 7.67 10.31
CA VAL A 38 -75.88 7.41 11.16
C VAL A 38 -77.18 7.67 10.37
N CYS A 39 -78.28 7.02 10.75
CA CYS A 39 -79.60 7.26 10.14
C CYS A 39 -80.40 8.34 10.88
N ALA A 40 -81.55 8.74 10.33
CA ALA A 40 -82.42 9.75 10.93
C ALA A 40 -82.88 9.41 12.37
N ALA A 41 -83.18 8.13 12.65
CA ALA A 41 -83.55 7.68 14.00
C ALA A 41 -82.41 7.81 15.04
N CYS A 42 -81.15 7.59 14.64
CA CYS A 42 -79.99 7.78 15.53
C CYS A 42 -79.80 9.25 15.96
N VAL A 43 -80.26 10.19 15.13
CA VAL A 43 -80.18 11.64 15.34
C VAL A 43 -81.41 12.18 16.09
N GLY A 44 -82.56 11.52 15.93
CA GLY A 44 -83.86 11.92 16.47
C GLY A 44 -84.01 11.81 17.98
N LEU A 45 -85.22 12.12 18.47
CA LEU A 45 -85.58 12.07 19.89
C LEU A 45 -85.42 10.64 20.44
N GLY A 46 -84.48 10.45 21.37
CA GLY A 46 -84.16 9.14 21.97
C GLY A 46 -82.99 8.39 21.29
N GLY A 47 -82.42 8.93 20.21
CA GLY A 47 -81.28 8.35 19.50
C GLY A 47 -79.93 8.59 20.20
N ARG A 48 -78.96 7.71 19.93
CA ARG A 48 -77.62 7.72 20.54
C ARG A 48 -76.81 9.00 20.23
N CYS A 49 -77.09 9.70 19.13
CA CYS A 49 -76.33 10.88 18.70
C CYS A 49 -77.03 12.21 19.06
N ARG A 50 -77.95 12.21 20.02
CA ARG A 50 -78.68 13.41 20.43
C ARG A 50 -77.72 14.47 20.97
N GLY A 51 -77.77 15.68 20.41
CA GLY A 51 -76.91 16.80 20.81
C GLY A 51 -75.48 16.75 20.25
N HIS A 52 -75.12 15.75 19.44
CA HIS A 52 -73.85 15.71 18.73
C HIS A 52 -73.87 16.64 17.51
N ARG A 53 -72.68 17.08 17.07
CA ARG A 53 -72.55 17.80 15.81
C ARG A 53 -72.76 16.84 14.66
N ILE A 54 -73.84 17.02 13.91
CA ILE A 54 -74.23 16.15 12.81
C ILE A 54 -74.22 16.96 11.51
N ARG A 55 -73.75 16.35 10.43
CA ARG A 55 -73.75 16.89 9.07
C ARG A 55 -74.32 15.85 8.11
N ARG A 56 -74.62 16.24 6.88
CA ARG A 56 -74.99 15.26 5.85
C ARG A 56 -73.81 14.36 5.53
N ALA A 57 -74.07 13.06 5.35
CA ALA A 57 -73.01 12.10 5.03
C ALA A 57 -72.34 12.45 3.70
N GLU A 58 -73.09 13.01 2.75
CA GLU A 58 -72.61 13.45 1.45
C GLU A 58 -71.60 14.61 1.59
N GLU A 59 -71.89 15.60 2.43
CA GLU A 59 -71.00 16.75 2.69
C GLU A 59 -69.65 16.28 3.27
N ARG A 60 -69.69 15.33 4.21
CA ARG A 60 -68.46 14.77 4.79
C ARG A 60 -67.69 13.90 3.80
N ALA A 61 -68.40 13.13 2.99
CA ALA A 61 -67.78 12.33 1.94
C ALA A 61 -67.06 13.23 0.93
N GLU A 62 -67.67 14.36 0.56
CA GLU A 62 -67.06 15.35 -0.33
C GLU A 62 -65.79 15.99 0.27
N GLU A 63 -65.82 16.38 1.55
CA GLU A 63 -64.61 16.85 2.26
C GLU A 63 -63.48 15.80 2.23
N LEU A 64 -63.81 14.51 2.41
CA LEU A 64 -62.83 13.43 2.37
C LEU A 64 -62.32 13.17 0.94
N ARG A 65 -63.17 13.21 -0.07
CA ARG A 65 -62.77 13.09 -1.48
C ARG A 65 -61.80 14.20 -1.84
N ASN A 66 -62.10 15.46 -1.50
CA ASN A 66 -61.21 16.59 -1.72
C ASN A 66 -59.85 16.40 -1.03
N LYS A 67 -59.85 15.97 0.23
CA LYS A 67 -58.61 15.67 0.95
C LYS A 67 -57.80 14.54 0.32
N ILE A 68 -58.47 13.51 -0.23
CA ILE A 68 -57.81 12.41 -0.95
C ILE A 68 -57.21 12.95 -2.25
N VAL A 69 -57.91 13.81 -2.99
CA VAL A 69 -57.38 14.47 -4.20
C VAL A 69 -56.12 15.25 -3.87
N ASP A 70 -56.14 16.10 -2.84
CA ASP A 70 -54.95 16.87 -2.41
C ASP A 70 -53.76 15.95 -2.07
N GLN A 71 -54.04 14.83 -1.40
CA GLN A 71 -53.01 13.84 -1.05
C GLN A 71 -52.47 13.13 -2.30
N CYS A 72 -53.33 12.76 -3.23
CA CYS A 72 -52.94 12.14 -4.50
C CYS A 72 -52.08 13.08 -5.34
N GLU A 73 -52.44 14.37 -5.45
CA GLU A 73 -51.64 15.37 -6.16
C GLU A 73 -50.25 15.52 -5.54
N LYS A 74 -50.17 15.57 -4.20
CA LYS A 74 -48.88 15.62 -3.50
C LYS A 74 -48.03 14.38 -3.78
N LEU A 75 -48.62 13.19 -3.73
CA LEU A 75 -47.92 11.93 -4.03
C LEU A 75 -47.47 11.88 -5.49
N GLN A 76 -48.29 12.39 -6.42
CA GLN A 76 -47.95 12.47 -7.82
C GLN A 76 -46.75 13.40 -8.06
N LEU A 77 -46.71 14.56 -7.42
CA LEU A 77 -45.57 15.47 -7.48
C LEU A 77 -44.29 14.84 -6.89
N GLN A 78 -44.40 14.15 -5.75
CA GLN A 78 -43.27 13.44 -5.16
C GLN A 78 -42.75 12.32 -6.08
N SER A 79 -43.65 11.52 -6.64
CA SER A 79 -43.31 10.46 -7.60
C SER A 79 -42.62 11.02 -8.84
N ALA A 80 -43.14 12.11 -9.41
CA ALA A 80 -42.52 12.80 -10.54
C ALA A 80 -41.11 13.32 -10.21
N GLY A 81 -40.91 13.90 -9.02
CA GLY A 81 -39.60 14.35 -8.56
C GLY A 81 -38.58 13.22 -8.41
N ILE A 82 -39.00 12.09 -7.82
CA ILE A 82 -38.16 10.89 -7.70
C ILE A 82 -37.81 10.34 -9.08
N ASN A 83 -38.80 10.17 -9.95
CA ASN A 83 -38.60 9.67 -11.31
C ASN A 83 -37.64 10.56 -12.10
N LYS A 84 -37.78 11.89 -11.98
CA LYS A 84 -36.86 12.84 -12.60
C LYS A 84 -35.43 12.67 -12.09
N TYR A 85 -35.24 12.59 -10.77
CA TYR A 85 -33.90 12.41 -10.20
C TYR A 85 -33.26 11.07 -10.62
N VAL A 86 -34.05 10.00 -10.66
CA VAL A 86 -33.59 8.67 -11.10
C VAL A 86 -33.26 8.66 -12.58
N ALA A 87 -34.04 9.32 -13.43
CA ALA A 87 -33.84 9.34 -14.88
C ALA A 87 -32.72 10.30 -15.32
N GLU A 88 -32.58 11.46 -14.66
CA GLU A 88 -31.70 12.53 -15.13
C GLU A 88 -30.39 12.64 -14.32
N VAL A 89 -30.43 12.43 -13.00
CA VAL A 89 -29.28 12.71 -12.12
C VAL A 89 -28.46 11.46 -11.82
N LEU A 90 -29.11 10.36 -11.48
CA LEU A 90 -28.41 9.12 -11.12
C LEU A 90 -27.53 8.55 -12.25
N PRO A 91 -27.94 8.55 -13.53
CA PRO A 91 -27.09 8.04 -14.61
C PRO A 91 -25.81 8.86 -14.76
N GLY A 92 -25.91 10.20 -14.64
CA GLY A 92 -24.74 11.08 -14.66
C GLY A 92 -23.78 10.82 -13.49
N LYS A 93 -24.31 10.59 -12.28
CA LYS A 93 -23.50 10.21 -11.12
C LYS A 93 -22.81 8.85 -11.31
N ASN A 94 -23.53 7.86 -11.84
CA ASN A 94 -22.97 6.54 -12.11
C ASN A 94 -21.86 6.62 -13.16
N GLN A 95 -22.10 7.30 -14.27
CA GLN A 95 -21.10 7.49 -15.32
C GLN A 95 -19.84 8.20 -14.81
N LYS A 96 -20.00 9.24 -13.97
CA LYS A 96 -18.87 9.93 -13.35
C LYS A 96 -18.09 9.03 -12.39
N ALA A 97 -18.78 8.20 -11.60
CA ALA A 97 -18.13 7.26 -10.70
C ALA A 97 -17.30 6.23 -11.50
N VAL A 98 -17.86 5.68 -12.57
CA VAL A 98 -17.18 4.74 -13.47
C VAL A 98 -15.95 5.39 -14.11
N SER A 99 -16.08 6.61 -14.65
CA SER A 99 -14.96 7.29 -15.32
C SER A 99 -13.85 7.70 -14.35
N THR A 100 -14.21 8.16 -13.14
CA THR A 100 -13.23 8.48 -12.10
C THR A 100 -12.50 7.22 -11.64
N ALA A 101 -13.23 6.11 -11.45
CA ALA A 101 -12.64 4.84 -11.06
C ALA A 101 -11.73 4.26 -12.17
N SER A 102 -12.08 4.40 -13.45
CA SER A 102 -11.21 3.98 -14.55
C SER A 102 -9.95 4.81 -14.63
N ALA A 103 -10.05 6.14 -14.48
CA ALA A 103 -8.89 7.02 -14.45
C ALA A 103 -7.95 6.70 -13.29
N ALA A 104 -8.50 6.47 -12.08
CA ALA A 104 -7.72 6.07 -10.92
C ALA A 104 -7.00 4.72 -11.13
N ARG A 105 -7.68 3.73 -11.71
CA ARG A 105 -7.06 2.43 -12.05
C ARG A 105 -5.89 2.61 -13.01
N GLU A 106 -6.10 3.37 -14.08
CA GLU A 106 -5.07 3.62 -15.09
C GLU A 106 -3.86 4.33 -14.46
N GLN A 107 -4.09 5.33 -13.62
CA GLN A 107 -3.02 6.04 -12.92
C GLN A 107 -2.18 5.11 -12.03
N VAL A 108 -2.82 4.18 -11.31
CA VAL A 108 -2.12 3.18 -10.48
C VAL A 108 -1.29 2.25 -11.36
N ILE A 109 -1.87 1.74 -12.46
CA ILE A 109 -1.18 0.87 -13.42
C ILE A 109 0.04 1.58 -14.01
N GLN A 110 -0.10 2.83 -14.49
CA GLN A 110 0.98 3.60 -15.08
C GLN A 110 2.11 3.87 -14.09
N ARG A 111 1.78 4.27 -12.86
CA ARG A 111 2.78 4.55 -11.82
C ARG A 111 3.57 3.29 -11.43
N LEU A 112 2.88 2.18 -11.18
CA LEU A 112 3.54 0.92 -10.85
C LEU A 112 4.28 0.33 -12.06
N GLY A 113 3.77 0.53 -13.27
CA GLY A 113 4.44 0.15 -14.52
C GLY A 113 5.78 0.86 -14.67
N LEU A 114 5.83 2.17 -14.45
CA LEU A 114 7.07 2.94 -14.49
C LEU A 114 8.09 2.46 -13.45
N VAL A 115 7.65 2.23 -12.21
CA VAL A 115 8.53 1.70 -11.15
C VAL A 115 9.09 0.34 -11.57
N ARG A 116 8.25 -0.55 -12.11
CA ARG A 116 8.71 -1.87 -12.59
C ARG A 116 9.75 -1.74 -13.70
N SER A 117 9.50 -0.92 -14.72
CA SER A 117 10.47 -0.74 -15.81
C SER A 117 11.80 -0.15 -15.34
N LEU A 118 11.77 0.74 -14.34
CA LEU A 118 13.00 1.30 -13.76
C LEU A 118 13.77 0.24 -12.98
N CYS A 119 13.09 -0.62 -12.22
CA CYS A 119 13.71 -1.74 -11.52
C CYS A 119 14.33 -2.74 -12.51
N GLU A 120 13.58 -3.14 -13.55
CA GLU A 120 14.06 -4.07 -14.59
C GLU A 120 15.28 -3.49 -15.33
N SER A 121 15.25 -2.20 -15.66
CA SER A 121 16.38 -1.53 -16.32
C SER A 121 17.61 -1.46 -15.42
N GLU A 122 17.43 -1.17 -14.13
CA GLU A 122 18.53 -1.09 -13.17
C GLU A 122 19.11 -2.47 -12.86
N GLU A 123 18.27 -3.50 -12.75
CA GLU A 123 18.70 -4.89 -12.62
C GLU A 123 19.58 -5.29 -13.81
N GLN A 124 19.10 -5.07 -15.04
CA GLN A 124 19.87 -5.37 -16.25
C GLN A 124 21.20 -4.62 -16.28
N ARG A 125 21.19 -3.32 -15.98
CA ARG A 125 22.41 -2.51 -15.92
C ARG A 125 23.42 -3.03 -14.89
N LEU A 126 22.95 -3.43 -13.70
CA LEU A 126 23.82 -3.98 -12.66
C LEU A 126 24.39 -5.35 -13.05
N LEU A 127 23.58 -6.21 -13.66
CA LEU A 127 24.03 -7.52 -14.15
C LEU A 127 25.09 -7.38 -15.25
N GLU A 128 24.93 -6.43 -16.17
CA GLU A 128 25.93 -6.12 -17.19
C GLU A 128 27.26 -5.64 -16.57
N VAL A 129 27.19 -4.78 -15.56
CA VAL A 129 28.37 -4.31 -14.82
C VAL A 129 29.05 -5.47 -14.07
N VAL A 130 28.29 -6.35 -13.42
CA VAL A 130 28.81 -7.54 -12.75
C VAL A 130 29.51 -8.45 -13.74
N HIS A 131 28.88 -8.72 -14.89
CA HIS A 131 29.44 -9.59 -15.91
C HIS A 131 30.74 -9.01 -16.49
N GLY A 132 30.77 -7.72 -16.83
CA GLY A 132 31.99 -7.08 -17.32
C GLY A 132 33.12 -7.09 -16.29
N GLU A 133 32.79 -6.96 -15.00
CA GLU A 133 33.76 -7.04 -13.92
C GLU A 133 34.30 -8.46 -13.71
N GLU A 134 33.44 -9.47 -13.86
CA GLU A 134 33.82 -10.89 -13.87
C GLU A 134 34.78 -11.18 -15.03
N GLU A 135 34.43 -10.78 -16.25
CA GLU A 135 35.27 -10.96 -17.45
C GLU A 135 36.63 -10.29 -17.28
N ARG A 136 36.65 -9.04 -16.78
CA ARG A 136 37.88 -8.30 -16.50
C ARG A 136 38.77 -9.04 -15.50
N ALA A 137 38.21 -9.51 -14.38
CA ALA A 137 38.95 -10.27 -13.37
C ALA A 137 39.49 -11.57 -13.95
N HIS A 138 38.63 -12.32 -14.64
CA HIS A 138 38.98 -13.58 -15.28
C HIS A 138 40.12 -13.42 -16.28
N GLN A 139 40.02 -12.42 -17.17
CA GLN A 139 41.04 -12.15 -18.18
C GLN A 139 42.38 -11.78 -17.53
N SER A 140 42.36 -10.94 -16.49
CA SER A 140 43.57 -10.58 -15.74
C SER A 140 44.22 -11.79 -15.09
N ILE A 141 43.44 -12.72 -14.53
CA ILE A 141 43.94 -13.97 -13.94
C ILE A 141 44.57 -14.86 -15.02
N LEU A 142 43.91 -15.02 -16.17
CA LEU A 142 44.45 -15.82 -17.27
C LEU A 142 45.77 -15.25 -17.80
N THR A 143 45.86 -13.93 -17.97
CA THR A 143 47.11 -13.27 -18.38
C THR A 143 48.23 -13.50 -17.36
N GLN A 144 47.95 -13.37 -16.06
CA GLN A 144 48.93 -13.68 -15.02
C GLN A 144 49.36 -15.15 -15.05
N ARG A 145 48.44 -16.09 -15.26
CA ARG A 145 48.77 -17.52 -15.37
C ARG A 145 49.73 -17.80 -16.51
N VAL A 146 49.50 -17.22 -17.69
CA VAL A 146 50.40 -17.39 -18.84
C VAL A 146 51.76 -16.77 -18.54
N HIS A 147 51.79 -15.53 -18.07
CA HIS A 147 53.02 -14.83 -17.71
C HIS A 147 53.88 -15.63 -16.71
N TRP A 148 53.27 -16.13 -15.64
CA TRP A 148 53.99 -16.90 -14.62
C TRP A 148 54.38 -18.31 -15.08
N ALA A 149 53.60 -18.94 -15.96
CA ALA A 149 53.99 -20.20 -16.57
C ALA A 149 55.24 -20.03 -17.46
N GLU A 150 55.30 -18.95 -18.25
CA GLU A 150 56.48 -18.62 -19.06
C GLU A 150 57.70 -18.28 -18.18
N ALA A 151 57.52 -17.50 -17.12
CA ALA A 151 58.58 -17.19 -16.16
C ALA A 151 59.15 -18.47 -15.52
N LEU A 152 58.27 -19.39 -15.11
CA LEU A 152 58.67 -20.67 -14.53
C LEU A 152 59.40 -21.56 -15.55
N GLN A 153 58.96 -21.58 -16.81
CA GLN A 153 59.64 -22.30 -17.89
C GLN A 153 61.04 -21.73 -18.17
N LYS A 154 61.21 -20.40 -18.12
CA LYS A 154 62.53 -19.76 -18.26
C LYS A 154 63.47 -20.15 -17.13
N LEU A 155 63.00 -20.08 -15.88
CA LEU A 155 63.77 -20.54 -14.71
C LEU A 155 64.16 -22.02 -14.83
N ASP A 156 63.26 -22.88 -15.29
CA ASP A 156 63.55 -24.30 -15.49
C ASP A 156 64.61 -24.54 -16.58
N THR A 157 64.55 -23.77 -17.67
CA THR A 157 65.52 -23.83 -18.77
C THR A 157 66.90 -23.38 -18.29
N ILE A 158 66.98 -22.26 -17.57
CA ILE A 158 68.23 -21.75 -16.97
C ILE A 158 68.80 -22.78 -16.00
N ARG A 159 67.98 -23.29 -15.08
CA ARG A 159 68.38 -24.32 -14.11
C ARG A 159 68.92 -25.57 -14.82
N THR A 160 68.20 -26.09 -15.82
CA THR A 160 68.61 -27.29 -16.56
C THR A 160 69.92 -27.06 -17.31
N SER A 161 70.13 -25.87 -17.88
CA SER A 161 71.40 -25.51 -18.52
C SER A 161 72.56 -25.43 -17.53
N LEU A 162 72.38 -24.77 -16.39
CA LEU A 162 73.40 -24.67 -15.34
C LEU A 162 73.75 -26.05 -14.77
N VAL A 163 72.74 -26.88 -14.49
CA VAL A 163 72.94 -28.27 -14.04
C VAL A 163 73.66 -29.09 -15.10
N GLY A 164 73.30 -28.95 -16.38
CA GLY A 164 73.98 -29.64 -17.48
C GLY A 164 75.46 -29.26 -17.61
N MET A 165 75.80 -27.97 -17.44
CA MET A 165 77.19 -27.53 -17.37
C MET A 165 77.92 -28.15 -16.16
N LEU A 166 77.28 -28.17 -14.99
CA LEU A 166 77.84 -28.77 -13.77
C LEU A 166 78.09 -30.28 -13.90
N THR A 167 77.23 -31.02 -14.62
CA THR A 167 77.32 -32.49 -14.70
C THR A 167 78.20 -32.99 -15.84
N HIS A 168 78.38 -32.22 -16.90
CA HIS A 168 79.01 -32.70 -18.13
C HIS A 168 80.31 -32.00 -18.52
N LEU A 169 80.61 -30.81 -17.99
CA LEU A 169 81.86 -30.11 -18.28
C LEU A 169 82.94 -30.47 -17.26
N ASP A 170 84.20 -30.52 -17.71
CA ASP A 170 85.35 -30.60 -16.82
C ASP A 170 85.72 -29.22 -16.21
N ASP A 171 86.59 -29.22 -15.20
CA ASP A 171 86.93 -28.01 -14.44
C ASP A 171 87.50 -26.88 -15.32
N LEU A 172 88.30 -27.19 -16.35
CA LEU A 172 88.90 -26.18 -17.23
C LEU A 172 87.86 -25.60 -18.18
N GLN A 173 86.98 -26.44 -18.74
CA GLN A 173 85.86 -26.00 -19.58
C GLN A 173 84.86 -25.16 -18.80
N LEU A 174 84.61 -25.50 -17.54
CA LEU A 174 83.70 -24.75 -16.67
C LEU A 174 84.25 -23.34 -16.39
N ILE A 175 85.55 -23.20 -16.09
CA ILE A 175 86.21 -21.90 -15.92
C ILE A 175 86.12 -21.05 -17.19
N GLN A 176 86.30 -21.65 -18.37
CA GLN A 176 86.14 -20.93 -19.65
C GLN A 176 84.71 -20.43 -19.90
N LYS A 177 83.71 -21.00 -19.21
CA LYS A 177 82.29 -20.69 -19.33
C LYS A 177 81.75 -19.78 -18.22
N GLU A 178 82.61 -19.26 -17.34
CA GLU A 178 82.24 -18.41 -16.21
C GLU A 178 81.31 -17.25 -16.59
N GLN A 179 81.61 -16.55 -17.68
CA GLN A 179 80.77 -15.45 -18.18
C GLN A 179 79.34 -15.91 -18.55
N GLU A 180 79.22 -17.08 -19.19
CA GLU A 180 77.92 -17.64 -19.59
C GLU A 180 77.11 -18.11 -18.37
N ILE A 181 77.78 -18.54 -17.30
CA ILE A 181 77.14 -18.86 -16.01
C ILE A 181 76.60 -17.58 -15.37
N PHE A 182 77.42 -16.53 -15.32
CA PHE A 182 77.03 -15.25 -14.72
C PHE A 182 75.82 -14.64 -15.45
N GLU A 183 75.82 -14.59 -16.78
CA GLU A 183 74.71 -14.08 -17.59
C GLU A 183 73.40 -14.82 -17.33
N ARG A 184 73.47 -16.16 -17.20
CA ARG A 184 72.29 -16.98 -16.88
C ARG A 184 71.77 -16.77 -15.45
N SER A 185 72.68 -16.58 -14.50
CA SER A 185 72.31 -16.25 -13.11
C SER A 185 71.63 -14.88 -13.03
N GLU A 186 72.16 -13.86 -13.72
CA GLU A 186 71.51 -12.55 -13.80
C GLU A 186 70.14 -12.62 -14.49
N GLU A 187 69.98 -13.41 -15.55
CA GLU A 187 68.68 -13.61 -16.21
C GLU A 187 67.64 -14.20 -15.24
N ALA A 188 68.05 -15.16 -14.40
CA ALA A 188 67.19 -15.74 -13.38
C ALA A 188 66.84 -14.74 -12.26
N GLU A 189 67.79 -13.93 -11.80
CA GLU A 189 67.56 -12.87 -10.81
C GLU A 189 66.61 -11.78 -11.34
N GLY A 190 66.59 -11.55 -12.65
CA GLY A 190 65.65 -10.64 -13.31
C GLY A 190 64.19 -11.12 -13.25
N ILE A 191 63.93 -12.39 -12.95
CA ILE A 191 62.58 -12.95 -12.79
C ILE A 191 62.15 -12.76 -11.34
N LEU A 192 61.40 -11.69 -11.09
CA LEU A 192 60.91 -11.32 -9.77
C LEU A 192 59.85 -12.29 -9.23
N ASP A 193 59.69 -12.31 -7.90
CA ASP A 193 58.67 -13.11 -7.22
C ASP A 193 57.23 -12.63 -7.51
N PRO A 194 56.25 -13.56 -7.57
CA PRO A 194 54.84 -13.20 -7.68
C PRO A 194 54.38 -12.30 -6.53
N GLN A 195 53.70 -11.21 -6.88
CA GLN A 195 53.07 -10.30 -5.92
C GLN A 195 51.55 -10.35 -6.07
N GLU A 196 50.84 -10.36 -4.93
CA GLU A 196 49.39 -10.28 -4.92
C GLU A 196 48.92 -8.89 -5.38
N SER A 197 47.88 -8.85 -6.21
CA SER A 197 47.35 -7.60 -6.75
C SER A 197 45.85 -7.54 -6.55
N GLU A 198 45.36 -6.43 -5.99
CA GLU A 198 43.93 -6.17 -5.85
C GLU A 198 43.18 -6.19 -7.21
N LYS A 199 43.90 -5.98 -8.33
CA LYS A 199 43.33 -6.02 -9.67
C LYS A 199 42.88 -7.42 -10.11
N LEU A 200 43.35 -8.46 -9.42
CA LEU A 200 42.92 -9.85 -9.65
C LEU A 200 41.61 -10.19 -8.95
N ASN A 201 41.22 -9.37 -7.96
CA ASN A 201 40.00 -9.58 -7.21
C ASN A 201 38.78 -9.02 -7.96
N PHE A 202 37.63 -9.60 -7.67
CA PHE A 202 36.34 -9.05 -8.10
C PHE A 202 36.00 -7.82 -7.27
N ASN A 203 35.70 -6.69 -7.91
CA ASN A 203 35.31 -5.48 -7.21
C ASN A 203 33.83 -5.55 -6.78
N GLU A 204 33.57 -6.02 -5.57
CA GLU A 204 32.22 -6.13 -5.00
C GLU A 204 31.43 -4.80 -5.01
N LYS A 205 32.14 -3.66 -5.01
CA LYS A 205 31.51 -2.34 -5.03
C LYS A 205 30.78 -2.05 -6.35
N CYS A 206 31.00 -2.83 -7.40
CA CYS A 206 30.37 -2.65 -8.72
C CYS A 206 28.84 -2.84 -8.68
N THR A 207 28.33 -3.55 -7.66
CA THR A 207 26.88 -3.81 -7.45
C THR A 207 26.14 -2.68 -6.71
N ARG A 208 26.85 -1.63 -6.28
CA ARG A 208 26.24 -0.54 -5.51
C ARG A 208 25.27 0.26 -6.39
N SER A 209 24.02 0.34 -5.95
CA SER A 209 22.98 1.15 -6.59
C SER A 209 22.22 1.97 -5.55
N SER A 210 22.12 3.28 -5.79
CA SER A 210 21.31 4.18 -4.98
C SER A 210 19.82 3.85 -5.09
N LEU A 211 19.35 3.51 -6.29
CA LEU A 211 17.96 3.12 -6.53
C LEU A 211 17.62 1.85 -5.73
N LEU A 212 18.44 0.80 -5.84
CA LEU A 212 18.24 -0.45 -5.11
C LEU A 212 18.25 -0.21 -3.58
N THR A 213 19.20 0.58 -3.10
CA THR A 213 19.33 0.90 -1.67
C THR A 213 18.09 1.63 -1.15
N GLN A 214 17.61 2.64 -1.88
CA GLN A 214 16.44 3.42 -1.49
C GLN A 214 15.14 2.60 -1.56
N LEU A 215 14.97 1.78 -2.60
CA LEU A 215 13.81 0.90 -2.74
C LEU A 215 13.78 -0.14 -1.62
N TRP A 216 14.91 -0.78 -1.32
CA TRP A 216 15.03 -1.73 -0.23
C TRP A 216 14.72 -1.08 1.13
N ALA A 217 15.32 0.08 1.42
CA ALA A 217 15.05 0.80 2.66
C ALA A 217 13.55 1.18 2.79
N THR A 218 12.94 1.65 1.71
CA THR A 218 11.51 1.98 1.68
C THR A 218 10.64 0.75 1.87
N ALA A 219 11.00 -0.39 1.26
CA ALA A 219 10.27 -1.64 1.42
C ALA A 219 10.38 -2.17 2.86
N VAL A 220 11.57 -2.15 3.45
CA VAL A 220 11.79 -2.61 4.83
C VAL A 220 11.07 -1.73 5.85
N LEU A 221 11.22 -0.40 5.73
CA LEU A 221 10.63 0.55 6.66
C LEU A 221 9.12 0.73 6.44
N GLY A 222 8.66 0.66 5.19
CA GLY A 222 7.25 0.82 4.82
C GLY A 222 6.40 -0.44 5.05
N SER A 223 7.02 -1.63 5.15
CA SER A 223 6.31 -2.89 5.43
C SER A 223 5.94 -3.06 6.91
N LEU A 224 6.37 -2.16 7.81
CA LEU A 224 5.96 -2.10 9.22
C LEU A 224 4.52 -1.56 9.39
N SER A 225 3.60 -1.98 8.52
CA SER A 225 2.16 -1.62 8.57
C SER A 225 1.42 -2.27 9.75
N GLY A 226 2.11 -3.07 10.56
CA GLY A 226 1.70 -3.31 11.93
C GLY A 226 2.37 -2.29 12.83
N THR A 227 1.70 -1.19 13.17
CA THR A 227 2.00 -0.56 14.46
C THR A 227 1.61 -1.57 15.53
N GLU A 228 2.48 -2.52 15.84
CA GLU A 228 2.36 -3.26 17.09
C GLU A 228 2.31 -2.20 18.19
N ASP A 229 1.40 -2.38 19.15
CA ASP A 229 1.30 -1.51 20.31
C ASP A 229 2.55 -1.76 21.18
N VAL A 230 3.68 -1.21 20.75
CA VAL A 230 4.96 -1.35 21.44
C VAL A 230 4.88 -0.51 22.70
N ARG A 231 4.76 -1.22 23.82
CA ARG A 231 4.82 -0.65 25.17
C ARG A 231 6.18 -0.90 25.77
N ILE A 232 6.65 0.06 26.54
CA ILE A 232 7.95 0.01 27.19
C ILE A 232 7.80 -0.82 28.46
N ASP A 233 8.59 -1.89 28.58
CA ASP A 233 8.60 -2.69 29.81
C ASP A 233 9.22 -1.88 30.94
N GLU A 234 8.39 -1.51 31.92
CA GLU A 234 8.76 -0.77 33.13
C GLU A 234 9.95 -1.41 33.85
N ARG A 235 10.10 -2.73 33.80
CA ARG A 235 11.23 -3.45 34.44
C ARG A 235 12.59 -3.16 33.81
N THR A 236 12.59 -2.69 32.56
CA THR A 236 13.79 -2.33 31.81
C THR A 236 14.10 -0.83 31.88
N VAL A 237 13.23 -0.03 32.51
CA VAL A 237 13.38 1.42 32.56
C VAL A 237 14.47 1.80 33.56
N SER A 238 15.48 2.51 33.07
CA SER A 238 16.56 3.06 33.89
C SER A 238 16.02 3.98 34.98
N PRO A 239 16.61 4.00 36.21
CA PRO A 239 16.20 4.90 37.29
C PRO A 239 16.24 6.41 36.95
N PHE A 240 16.95 6.79 35.89
CA PHE A 240 17.04 8.16 35.39
C PHE A 240 15.95 8.51 34.37
N LEU A 241 15.09 7.57 34.03
CA LEU A 241 14.00 7.73 33.07
C LEU A 241 12.66 7.57 33.79
N GLN A 242 11.70 8.41 33.42
CA GLN A 242 10.31 8.32 33.84
C GLN A 242 9.47 7.84 32.66
N LEU A 243 8.73 6.76 32.88
CA LEU A 243 7.77 6.22 31.94
C LEU A 243 6.42 6.93 32.11
N SER A 244 5.81 7.35 31.00
CA SER A 244 4.46 7.91 30.97
C SER A 244 3.39 6.86 31.28
N ASP A 245 2.22 7.31 31.73
CA ASP A 245 1.10 6.42 32.09
C ASP A 245 0.60 5.55 30.94
N ASP A 246 0.75 6.02 29.70
CA ASP A 246 0.41 5.27 28.48
C ASP A 246 1.50 4.26 28.07
N GLN A 247 2.59 4.15 28.84
CA GLN A 247 3.73 3.26 28.62
C GLN A 247 4.41 3.41 27.26
N ARG A 248 4.30 4.60 26.64
CA ARG A 248 4.84 4.86 25.29
C ARG A 248 5.92 5.93 25.25
N THR A 249 6.07 6.72 26.31
CA THR A 249 7.01 7.85 26.35
C THR A 249 7.95 7.73 27.53
N LEU A 250 9.26 7.80 27.28
CA LEU A 250 10.29 7.95 28.31
C LEU A 250 10.75 9.40 28.36
N THR A 251 10.80 9.95 29.57
CA THR A 251 11.33 11.29 29.82
C THR A 251 12.52 11.21 30.75
N PHE A 252 13.60 11.91 30.39
CA PHE A 252 14.80 11.93 31.23
C PHE A 252 14.56 12.81 32.46
N ASN A 253 14.70 12.23 33.66
CA ASN A 253 14.64 12.97 34.90
C ASN A 253 16.05 13.21 35.44
N ALA A 254 16.53 14.45 35.29
CA ALA A 254 17.83 14.90 35.77
C ALA A 254 17.97 14.94 37.31
N LYS A 255 16.96 14.52 38.10
CA LYS A 255 16.96 14.64 39.57
C LYS A 255 16.96 13.28 40.28
N LYS A 256 18.17 12.74 40.47
CA LYS A 256 18.79 12.55 41.81
C LYS A 256 20.26 12.14 41.64
N SER A 257 21.12 13.13 41.38
CA SER A 257 22.49 13.07 41.88
C SER A 257 22.49 13.47 43.36
N LYS A 258 22.81 12.50 44.22
CA LYS A 258 23.35 12.63 45.59
C LYS A 258 23.44 11.19 46.12
N ALA A 259 24.61 10.55 46.15
CA ALA A 259 25.69 10.93 47.06
C ALA A 259 27.03 11.19 46.38
N LEU A 260 27.57 12.36 46.71
CA LEU A 260 28.97 12.74 46.63
C LEU A 260 29.75 11.85 47.61
N PHE A 261 30.61 10.95 47.12
CA PHE A 261 31.75 10.48 47.91
C PHE A 261 32.95 11.36 47.54
N PRO A 262 33.58 12.08 48.47
CA PRO A 262 34.76 12.86 48.14
C PRO A 262 35.98 11.95 48.25
N VAL A 263 36.54 11.50 47.13
CA VAL A 263 37.93 11.01 47.11
C VAL A 263 38.59 11.43 45.80
N PHE A 264 39.42 12.47 45.93
CA PHE A 264 40.56 12.88 45.11
C PHE A 264 40.44 12.89 43.57
N ALA A 265 40.50 14.12 43.04
CA ALA A 265 40.88 14.41 41.68
C ALA A 265 42.27 13.84 41.34
N VAL A 266 42.37 13.18 40.19
CA VAL A 266 43.53 13.31 39.30
C VAL A 266 42.97 13.49 37.90
N ALA A 267 43.27 14.64 37.31
CA ALA A 267 42.99 14.96 35.91
C ALA A 267 43.83 14.05 34.99
N ASP A 268 43.26 13.53 33.91
CA ASP A 268 43.68 13.89 32.55
C ASP A 268 42.81 13.22 31.46
N GLN A 269 42.83 13.84 30.27
CA GLN A 269 42.50 13.32 28.94
C GLN A 269 41.04 13.39 28.41
N THR A 270 40.84 14.46 27.64
CA THR A 270 40.05 14.59 26.39
C THR A 270 40.01 13.36 25.50
N ILE A 271 38.82 12.98 25.00
CA ILE A 271 38.62 12.49 23.62
C ILE A 271 37.28 13.00 23.07
N SER A 272 37.37 13.76 21.97
CA SER A 272 36.26 14.14 21.09
C SER A 272 35.91 12.96 20.18
N ILE A 273 34.63 12.64 20.01
CA ILE A 273 34.16 11.74 18.94
C ILE A 273 33.40 12.56 17.89
N VAL A 274 34.00 12.56 16.71
CA VAL A 274 33.51 13.04 15.43
C VAL A 274 32.33 12.16 14.97
N SER A 275 31.23 12.77 14.55
CA SER A 275 30.15 12.08 13.84
C SER A 275 30.62 11.64 12.46
N CYS A 276 30.41 10.36 12.15
CA CYS A 276 30.08 9.88 10.82
C CYS A 276 28.57 9.63 10.78
#